data_AF-A0A954NG85-F1
#
_entry.id   AF-A0A954NG85-F1
#
_cell.length_a   1.000
_cell.length_b   1.000
_cell.length_c   1.000
_cell.angle_alpha   90.00
_cell.angle_beta   90.00
_cell.angle_gamma   90.00
#
_symmetry.space_group_name_H-M   'P 1'
#
loop_
_entity.id
_entity.type
_entity.pdbx_description
1 polymer ?
#
loop_
_entity_poly.entity_id
_entity_poly.type
_entity_poly.pdbx_seq_one_letter_code
_entity_poly.pdbx_strand_id
1 'polypeptide(L)'
;MSRLSLCLSCLVALFATGCERAPLPEFAVSEEVEAISDEGIRERVVEILAENCGTATNVKMLGASVDEGHLERGRQVYMARCVQCHGVTGDGNGEAAPYLHPRPRDYRRGAFKFKSTNYDAKPLREDLISTVRRGIVGTSMPTFDLLPESDIEAVVDYVLALTHRGELELELSIVAMDYDDAEEFNEAISENDGELVETSIENVLLPWRDSKDEIVRPLTLMPEFSEETVTMGREAFLTKGCAKCHGTDGRGKTQDNVGTDLWGNFANAADLTSGMLHGGQRPIDVYRRIYAGIYGSPMPSFATALADEPETIWHLAHFVLDTANRRRESLPEPPKRGEAAASDSVDDTANVESDEEGVNEEVDAESSGDASDDTEAASTTDEAPQASDEAATQDEVATGDDDAADTQADSSGQLSDTDADEADGANTTAKDAAGSATAPTGDASSSGDAASDGDGDGNEDGGK
;
A
#
# COMPACT_ATOMS: atom_id res chain seq x y z
N MET A 1 7.17 32.97 62.01
CA MET A 1 7.41 33.39 60.61
C MET A 1 8.20 32.35 59.81
N SER A 2 7.86 31.05 59.82
CA SER A 2 8.70 30.05 59.12
C SER A 2 7.96 28.80 58.64
N ARG A 3 6.67 28.91 58.28
CA ARG A 3 5.94 27.81 57.61
C ARG A 3 5.07 28.24 56.43
N LEU A 4 4.80 29.54 56.25
CA LEU A 4 4.07 30.05 55.08
C LEU A 4 4.95 30.30 53.85
N SER A 5 6.27 30.45 54.01
CA SER A 5 7.18 30.76 52.89
C SER A 5 7.63 29.54 52.09
N LEU A 6 7.34 28.31 52.56
CA LEU A 6 7.75 27.07 51.89
C LEU A 6 6.64 26.48 50.99
N CYS A 7 5.37 26.80 51.23
CA CYS A 7 4.28 26.35 50.36
C CYS A 7 4.16 27.18 49.08
N LEU A 8 4.58 28.44 49.08
CA LEU A 8 4.50 29.30 47.89
C LEU A 8 5.59 28.96 46.86
N SER A 9 6.75 28.45 47.29
CA SER A 9 7.83 28.00 46.42
C SER A 9 7.56 26.66 45.74
N CYS A 10 6.79 25.76 46.37
CA CYS A 10 6.35 24.52 45.72
C CYS A 10 5.19 24.75 44.73
N LEU A 11 4.32 25.74 44.97
CA LEU A 11 3.22 26.08 44.07
C LEU A 11 3.71 26.79 42.79
N VAL A 12 4.80 27.57 42.85
CA VAL A 12 5.40 28.20 41.66
C VAL A 12 6.21 27.20 40.82
N ALA A 13 6.79 26.16 41.44
CA ALA A 13 7.54 25.13 40.72
C ALA A 13 6.64 24.17 39.91
N LEU A 14 5.37 24.02 40.28
CA LEU A 14 4.38 23.19 39.56
C LEU A 14 3.80 23.83 38.30
N PHE A 15 4.01 25.13 38.07
CA PHE A 15 3.60 25.82 36.83
C PHE A 15 4.75 25.98 35.82
N ALA A 16 5.98 25.59 36.16
CA ALA A 16 7.15 25.72 35.28
C ALA A 16 7.39 24.47 34.42
N THR A 17 6.74 23.35 34.69
CA THR A 17 6.61 22.22 33.76
C THR A 17 5.42 22.49 32.85
N GLY A 18 5.49 23.58 32.08
CA GLY A 18 4.53 23.84 31.02
C GLY A 18 4.60 22.71 29.99
N CYS A 19 3.46 22.36 29.38
CA CYS A 19 3.44 21.47 28.23
C CYS A 19 4.38 22.03 27.15
N GLU A 20 5.58 21.48 27.04
CA GLU A 20 6.48 21.79 25.94
C GLU A 20 5.78 21.34 24.67
N ARG A 21 5.56 22.29 23.74
CA ARG A 21 4.87 22.00 22.49
C ARG A 21 5.67 20.92 21.78
N ALA A 22 5.01 19.85 21.35
CA ALA A 22 5.66 18.82 20.56
C ALA A 22 6.45 19.47 19.41
N PRO A 23 7.68 18.99 19.13
CA PRO A 23 8.48 19.54 18.04
C PRO A 23 7.66 19.49 16.75
N LEU A 24 7.89 20.49 15.88
CA LEU A 24 7.22 20.51 14.59
C LEU A 24 7.63 19.27 13.80
N PRO A 25 6.72 18.69 13.00
CA PRO A 25 7.07 17.57 12.15
C PRO A 25 8.13 18.01 11.14
N GLU A 26 9.11 17.14 10.92
CA GLU A 26 10.19 17.32 9.96
C GLU A 26 10.23 16.11 9.03
N PHE A 27 10.65 16.32 7.79
CA PHE A 27 10.91 15.22 6.87
C PHE A 27 12.26 14.60 7.21
N ALA A 28 12.25 13.31 7.55
CA ALA A 28 13.47 12.51 7.60
C ALA A 28 14.10 12.39 6.21
N VAL A 29 15.43 12.40 6.19
CA VAL A 29 16.25 12.18 5.01
C VAL A 29 16.34 10.68 4.72
N SER A 30 16.42 10.28 3.45
CA SER A 30 16.53 8.86 3.08
C SER A 30 17.92 8.27 3.38
N GLU A 31 17.99 6.95 3.55
CA GLU A 31 19.26 6.23 3.73
C GLU A 31 20.20 6.46 2.53
N GLU A 32 19.64 6.59 1.33
CA GLU A 32 20.38 6.87 0.10
C GLU A 32 21.06 8.24 0.13
N VAL A 33 20.39 9.27 0.66
CA VAL A 33 21.00 10.61 0.85
C VAL A 33 21.98 10.59 2.03
N GLU A 34 21.66 9.92 3.13
CA GLU A 34 22.60 9.79 4.27
C GLU A 34 23.91 9.11 3.87
N ALA A 35 23.86 8.19 2.91
CA ALA A 35 25.03 7.47 2.38
C ALA A 35 25.97 8.34 1.53
N ILE A 36 25.53 9.52 1.08
CA ILE A 36 26.40 10.48 0.40
C ILE A 36 27.48 10.97 1.38
N SER A 37 28.74 10.85 0.98
CA SER A 37 29.87 11.14 1.86
C SER A 37 30.06 12.63 2.14
N ASP A 38 29.80 13.47 1.15
CA ASP A 38 29.95 14.92 1.27
C ASP A 38 28.72 15.55 1.94
N GLU A 39 28.95 16.29 3.03
CA GLU A 39 27.88 16.93 3.79
C GLU A 39 27.21 18.07 3.02
N GLY A 40 27.97 18.84 2.22
CA GLY A 40 27.44 19.93 1.43
C GLY A 40 26.53 19.45 0.30
N ILE A 41 26.85 18.31 -0.33
CA ILE A 41 25.96 17.65 -1.30
C ILE A 41 24.64 17.26 -0.62
N ARG A 42 24.69 16.63 0.57
CA ARG A 42 23.47 16.26 1.31
C ARG A 42 22.61 17.48 1.63
N GLU A 43 23.20 18.54 2.15
CA GLU A 43 22.50 19.80 2.44
C GLU A 43 21.86 20.37 1.17
N ARG A 44 22.57 20.33 0.05
CA ARG A 44 22.05 20.83 -1.23
C ARG A 44 20.87 20.02 -1.75
N VAL A 45 20.92 18.68 -1.65
CA VAL A 45 19.77 17.83 -2.00
C VAL A 45 18.55 18.19 -1.15
N VAL A 46 18.72 18.38 0.16
CA VAL A 46 17.63 18.78 1.07
C VAL A 46 17.07 20.15 0.71
N GLU A 47 17.93 21.10 0.32
CA GLU A 47 17.51 22.44 -0.13
C GLU A 47 16.66 22.36 -1.41
N ILE A 48 17.11 21.61 -2.42
CA ILE A 48 16.35 21.40 -3.67
C ILE A 48 14.98 20.77 -3.38
N LEU A 49 14.93 19.80 -2.47
CA LEU A 49 13.66 19.19 -2.06
C LEU A 49 12.75 20.20 -1.35
N ALA A 50 13.28 21.06 -0.48
CA ALA A 50 12.50 22.09 0.20
C ALA A 50 11.96 23.15 -0.76
N GLU A 51 12.75 23.54 -1.76
CA GLU A 51 12.37 24.49 -2.81
C GLU A 51 11.17 23.96 -3.62
N ASN A 52 11.29 22.71 -4.11
CA ASN A 52 10.36 22.10 -5.06
C ASN A 52 9.15 21.40 -4.41
N CYS A 53 9.34 20.77 -3.26
CA CYS A 53 8.32 19.97 -2.58
C CYS A 53 7.84 20.58 -1.25
N GLY A 54 8.47 21.67 -0.81
CA GLY A 54 8.13 22.34 0.46
C GLY A 54 8.62 21.58 1.70
N THR A 55 8.00 21.87 2.85
CA THR A 55 8.37 21.31 4.16
C THR A 55 7.23 20.47 4.74
N ALA A 56 7.48 19.70 5.79
CA ALA A 56 6.45 18.87 6.44
C ALA A 56 5.25 19.67 7.01
N THR A 57 5.39 20.98 7.16
CA THR A 57 4.31 21.89 7.58
C THR A 57 3.70 22.68 6.44
N ASN A 58 4.35 22.73 5.28
CA ASN A 58 3.89 23.44 4.08
C ASN A 58 4.33 22.66 2.84
N VAL A 59 3.61 21.57 2.53
CA VAL A 59 3.93 20.66 1.43
C VAL A 59 3.44 21.26 0.11
N LYS A 60 4.26 21.12 -0.93
CA LYS A 60 3.95 21.49 -2.31
C LYS A 60 3.88 20.24 -3.18
N MET A 61 2.97 20.24 -4.16
CA MET A 61 2.97 19.22 -5.20
C MET A 61 4.09 19.50 -6.19
N LEU A 62 4.86 18.46 -6.55
CA LEU A 62 5.93 18.57 -7.53
C LEU A 62 5.36 18.80 -8.94
N GLY A 63 5.86 19.82 -9.65
CA GLY A 63 5.58 20.10 -11.07
C GLY A 63 4.13 20.40 -11.45
N ALA A 64 3.20 20.48 -10.49
CA ALA A 64 1.80 20.79 -10.75
C ALA A 64 1.25 21.78 -9.71
N SER A 65 0.44 22.74 -10.18
CA SER A 65 -0.31 23.63 -9.28
C SER A 65 -1.54 22.89 -8.74
N VAL A 66 -1.41 22.33 -7.55
CA VAL A 66 -2.57 21.93 -6.74
C VAL A 66 -2.92 23.09 -5.82
N ASP A 67 -4.21 23.33 -5.58
CA ASP A 67 -4.67 24.33 -4.63
C ASP A 67 -4.02 24.12 -3.26
N GLU A 68 -3.36 25.15 -2.72
CA GLU A 68 -2.65 25.05 -1.43
C GLU A 68 -3.61 24.69 -0.29
N GLY A 69 -4.85 25.21 -0.34
CA GLY A 69 -5.90 24.87 0.63
C GLY A 69 -6.28 23.38 0.58
N HIS A 70 -6.34 22.81 -0.62
CA HIS A 70 -6.57 21.39 -0.84
C HIS A 70 -5.44 20.50 -0.29
N LEU A 71 -4.17 20.84 -0.56
CA LEU A 71 -3.03 20.10 0.01
C LEU A 71 -2.95 20.23 1.53
N GLU A 72 -3.21 21.42 2.08
CA GLU A 72 -3.28 21.62 3.53
C GLU A 72 -4.42 20.80 4.16
N ARG A 73 -5.58 20.72 3.49
CA ARG A 73 -6.66 19.82 3.92
C ARG A 73 -6.20 18.37 3.92
N GLY A 74 -5.51 17.93 2.88
CA GLY A 74 -4.92 16.60 2.77
C GLY A 74 -3.94 16.30 3.89
N ARG A 75 -3.05 17.25 4.20
CA ARG A 75 -2.11 17.18 5.32
C ARG A 75 -2.84 17.01 6.66
N GLN A 76 -3.91 17.77 6.91
CA GLN A 76 -4.69 17.64 8.15
C GLN A 76 -5.31 16.26 8.30
N VAL A 77 -5.89 15.70 7.22
CA VAL A 77 -6.43 14.35 7.22
C VAL A 77 -5.32 13.31 7.46
N TYR A 78 -4.20 13.45 6.75
CA TYR A 78 -3.04 12.56 6.88
C TYR A 78 -2.48 12.55 8.32
N MET A 79 -2.27 13.73 8.90
CA MET A 79 -1.74 13.87 10.26
C MET A 79 -2.72 13.34 11.32
N ALA A 80 -4.03 13.42 11.07
CA ALA A 80 -5.03 12.89 11.98
C ALA A 80 -5.20 11.37 11.90
N ARG A 81 -4.92 10.74 10.74
CA ARG A 81 -5.36 9.37 10.44
C ARG A 81 -4.28 8.42 9.92
N CYS A 82 -3.26 8.92 9.25
CA CYS A 82 -2.31 8.12 8.47
C CYS A 82 -0.89 8.12 9.06
N VAL A 83 -0.47 9.25 9.65
CA VAL A 83 0.92 9.49 10.10
C VAL A 83 1.41 8.46 11.13
N GLN A 84 0.51 7.96 11.99
CA GLN A 84 0.87 6.97 13.02
C GLN A 84 1.42 5.67 12.42
N CYS A 85 0.98 5.31 11.21
CA CYS A 85 1.45 4.12 10.51
C CYS A 85 2.45 4.49 9.41
N HIS A 86 2.17 5.49 8.59
CA HIS A 86 2.94 5.79 7.39
C HIS A 86 4.11 6.77 7.60
N GLY A 87 4.23 7.38 8.78
CA GLY A 87 5.30 8.33 9.10
C GLY A 87 5.07 9.72 8.50
N VAL A 88 5.83 10.71 8.98
CA VAL A 88 5.74 12.11 8.51
C VAL A 88 6.20 12.22 7.06
N THR A 89 7.31 11.57 6.72
CA THR A 89 7.89 11.52 5.36
C THR A 89 7.12 10.59 4.42
N GLY A 90 6.20 9.77 4.94
CA GLY A 90 5.55 8.72 4.14
C GLY A 90 6.43 7.50 3.91
N ASP A 91 7.44 7.30 4.76
CA ASP A 91 8.43 6.22 4.68
C ASP A 91 7.94 4.89 5.26
N GLY A 92 6.70 4.83 5.73
CA GLY A 92 6.14 3.62 6.34
C GLY A 92 6.69 3.32 7.73
N ASN A 93 7.41 4.25 8.36
CA ASN A 93 8.01 4.10 9.71
C ASN A 93 7.30 4.97 10.77
N GLY A 94 5.98 5.09 10.69
CA GLY A 94 5.22 5.70 11.77
C GLY A 94 5.38 4.93 13.09
N GLU A 95 5.05 5.55 14.22
CA GLU A 95 5.21 4.97 15.56
C GLU A 95 4.56 3.57 15.71
N ALA A 96 3.44 3.33 15.02
CA ALA A 96 2.77 2.04 15.03
C ALA A 96 3.44 1.00 14.10
N ALA A 97 4.17 1.42 13.07
CA ALA A 97 4.68 0.56 12.00
C ALA A 97 5.47 -0.68 12.46
N PRO A 98 6.33 -0.61 13.49
CA PRO A 98 7.07 -1.79 13.98
C PRO A 98 6.18 -2.94 14.46
N TYR A 99 4.91 -2.65 14.80
CA TYR A 99 3.95 -3.62 15.34
C TYR A 99 2.96 -4.14 14.29
N LEU A 100 3.09 -3.71 13.03
CA LEU A 100 2.13 -4.05 11.97
C LEU A 100 2.73 -5.06 10.99
N HIS A 101 1.97 -6.12 10.73
CA HIS A 101 2.28 -7.12 9.72
C HIS A 101 1.05 -7.33 8.82
N PRO A 102 1.12 -6.98 7.51
CA PRO A 102 2.26 -6.41 6.80
C PRO A 102 2.62 -4.98 7.26
N ARG A 103 3.87 -4.55 7.01
CA ARG A 103 4.28 -3.18 7.29
C ARG A 103 3.51 -2.16 6.45
N PRO A 104 3.30 -0.92 6.95
CA PRO A 104 2.76 0.19 6.17
C PRO A 104 3.60 0.43 4.91
N ARG A 105 2.96 0.93 3.86
CA ARG A 105 3.63 1.24 2.59
C ARG A 105 4.56 2.44 2.78
N ASP A 106 5.83 2.28 2.42
CA ASP A 106 6.74 3.38 2.11
C ASP A 106 6.41 3.90 0.70
N TYR A 107 5.98 5.15 0.64
CA TYR A 107 5.55 5.86 -0.56
C TYR A 107 6.70 6.42 -1.39
N ARG A 108 7.89 6.58 -0.81
CA ARG A 108 9.01 7.33 -1.40
C ARG A 108 9.57 6.68 -2.65
N ARG A 109 9.35 5.38 -2.84
CA ARG A 109 9.77 4.62 -4.03
C ARG A 109 8.77 4.69 -5.19
N GLY A 110 7.64 5.39 -5.02
CA GLY A 110 6.58 5.44 -6.05
C GLY A 110 6.01 4.07 -6.45
N ALA A 111 6.16 3.06 -5.58
CA ALA A 111 5.83 1.68 -5.86
C ALA A 111 4.56 1.26 -5.12
N PHE A 112 3.50 0.87 -5.85
CA PHE A 112 2.22 0.49 -5.27
C PHE A 112 1.78 -0.91 -5.71
N LYS A 113 1.36 -1.74 -4.74
CA LYS A 113 1.01 -3.17 -4.97
C LYS A 113 -0.34 -3.34 -5.66
N PHE A 114 -1.33 -2.48 -5.37
CA PHE A 114 -2.72 -2.68 -5.78
C PHE A 114 -3.15 -1.59 -6.77
N LYS A 115 -2.79 -1.80 -8.04
CA LYS A 115 -2.97 -0.83 -9.12
C LYS A 115 -3.57 -1.45 -10.38
N SER A 116 -4.22 -0.63 -11.20
CA SER A 116 -4.89 -1.06 -12.43
C SER A 116 -4.01 -1.11 -13.66
N THR A 117 -2.75 -0.66 -13.54
CA THR A 117 -1.78 -0.54 -14.63
C THR A 117 -0.84 -1.74 -14.71
N ASN A 118 -0.03 -1.81 -15.78
CA ASN A 118 0.97 -2.85 -16.03
C ASN A 118 2.02 -2.94 -14.89
N TYR A 119 2.85 -3.99 -14.91
CA TYR A 119 3.62 -4.44 -13.74
C TYR A 119 4.50 -3.35 -13.13
N ASP A 120 5.25 -2.58 -13.90
CA ASP A 120 6.17 -1.52 -13.46
C ASP A 120 5.61 -0.10 -13.61
N ALA A 121 4.52 0.08 -14.36
CA ALA A 121 3.85 1.38 -14.54
C ALA A 121 3.36 2.01 -13.22
N LYS A 122 3.26 3.34 -13.13
CA LYS A 122 2.72 4.00 -11.93
C LYS A 122 1.23 3.68 -11.73
N PRO A 123 0.71 3.70 -10.48
CA PRO A 123 -0.73 3.60 -10.26
C PRO A 123 -1.45 4.82 -10.80
N LEU A 124 -2.73 4.68 -11.13
CA LEU A 124 -3.58 5.85 -11.36
C LEU A 124 -3.95 6.51 -10.02
N ARG A 125 -4.29 7.80 -10.06
CA ARG A 125 -4.85 8.50 -8.89
C ARG A 125 -6.10 7.78 -8.36
N GLU A 126 -6.94 7.26 -9.26
CA GLU A 126 -8.16 6.52 -8.93
C GLU A 126 -7.87 5.19 -8.22
N ASP A 127 -6.72 4.56 -8.47
CA ASP A 127 -6.29 3.36 -7.74
C ASP A 127 -5.99 3.68 -6.28
N LEU A 128 -5.36 4.83 -6.04
CA LEU A 128 -5.04 5.33 -4.69
C LEU A 128 -6.32 5.73 -3.93
N ILE A 129 -7.22 6.48 -4.57
CA ILE A 129 -8.54 6.82 -4.02
C ILE A 129 -9.31 5.56 -3.64
N SER A 130 -9.37 4.58 -4.56
CA SER A 130 -10.06 3.32 -4.31
C SER A 130 -9.45 2.56 -3.14
N THR A 131 -8.11 2.59 -3.01
CA THR A 131 -7.38 1.93 -1.93
C THR A 131 -7.61 2.61 -0.58
N VAL A 132 -7.55 3.93 -0.52
CA VAL A 132 -7.85 4.69 0.71
C VAL A 132 -9.30 4.48 1.12
N ARG A 133 -10.25 4.66 0.20
CA ARG A 133 -11.68 4.53 0.50
C ARG A 133 -12.01 3.15 1.08
N ARG A 134 -11.55 2.07 0.44
CA ARG A 134 -11.91 0.70 0.82
C ARG A 134 -11.03 0.10 1.92
N GLY A 135 -9.90 0.72 2.21
CA GLY A 135 -8.82 0.12 3.01
C GLY A 135 -8.16 -1.09 2.35
N ILE A 136 -7.37 -1.83 3.11
CA ILE A 136 -6.77 -3.09 2.65
C ILE A 136 -7.19 -4.19 3.60
N VAL A 137 -8.23 -4.93 3.20
CA VAL A 137 -8.78 -6.08 3.94
C VAL A 137 -7.66 -7.06 4.31
N GLY A 138 -7.69 -7.58 5.54
CA GLY A 138 -6.65 -8.49 6.04
C GLY A 138 -5.39 -7.80 6.56
N THR A 139 -5.36 -6.46 6.57
CA THR A 139 -4.25 -5.66 7.12
C THR A 139 -4.77 -4.65 8.14
N SER A 140 -3.86 -3.87 8.72
CA SER A 140 -4.20 -2.79 9.65
C SER A 140 -4.60 -1.48 8.97
N MET A 141 -4.67 -1.44 7.63
CA MET A 141 -5.17 -0.27 6.89
C MET A 141 -6.70 -0.31 6.81
N PRO A 142 -7.43 0.50 7.62
CA PRO A 142 -8.88 0.41 7.71
C PRO A 142 -9.56 1.02 6.49
N THR A 143 -10.88 0.83 6.41
CA THR A 143 -11.74 1.57 5.47
C THR A 143 -11.86 3.02 5.90
N PHE A 144 -11.94 3.93 4.92
CA PHE A 144 -12.16 5.36 5.11
C PHE A 144 -13.38 5.86 4.33
N ASP A 145 -14.29 4.96 3.96
CA ASP A 145 -15.55 5.23 3.26
C ASP A 145 -16.50 6.21 3.97
N LEU A 146 -16.31 6.43 5.28
CA LEU A 146 -17.05 7.43 6.04
C LEU A 146 -16.45 8.85 5.96
N LEU A 147 -15.26 9.03 5.38
CA LEU A 147 -14.72 10.36 5.12
C LEU A 147 -15.45 11.00 3.93
N PRO A 148 -15.65 12.34 3.95
CA PRO A 148 -16.12 13.07 2.78
C PRO A 148 -15.22 12.79 1.56
N GLU A 149 -15.82 12.75 0.38
CA GLU A 149 -15.07 12.50 -0.86
C GLU A 149 -13.91 13.49 -1.05
N SER A 150 -14.16 14.77 -0.76
CA SER A 150 -13.14 15.82 -0.81
C SER A 150 -11.95 15.57 0.12
N ASP A 151 -12.17 14.91 1.27
CA ASP A 151 -11.10 14.58 2.21
C ASP A 151 -10.27 13.38 1.74
N ILE A 152 -10.92 12.42 1.07
CA ILE A 152 -10.25 11.26 0.45
C ILE A 152 -9.38 11.75 -0.71
N GLU A 153 -9.92 12.61 -1.58
CA GLU A 153 -9.16 13.21 -2.68
C GLU A 153 -7.97 14.02 -2.16
N ALA A 154 -8.20 14.88 -1.16
CA ALA A 154 -7.15 15.72 -0.58
C ALA A 154 -6.03 14.89 0.08
N VAL A 155 -6.36 13.83 0.83
CA VAL A 155 -5.33 12.99 1.45
C VAL A 155 -4.56 12.17 0.40
N VAL A 156 -5.21 11.77 -0.70
CA VAL A 156 -4.52 11.10 -1.81
C VAL A 156 -3.54 12.03 -2.50
N ASP A 157 -3.92 13.28 -2.75
CA ASP A 157 -3.00 14.26 -3.36
C ASP A 157 -1.85 14.62 -2.42
N TYR A 158 -2.10 14.64 -1.11
CA TYR A 158 -1.02 14.76 -0.12
C TYR A 158 -0.08 13.55 -0.14
N VAL A 159 -0.61 12.31 -0.25
CA VAL A 159 0.20 11.10 -0.42
C VAL A 159 1.02 11.15 -1.71
N LEU A 160 0.44 11.61 -2.82
CA LEU A 160 1.16 11.81 -4.08
C LEU A 160 2.28 12.84 -3.95
N ALA A 161 2.05 13.94 -3.21
CA ALA A 161 3.10 14.91 -2.94
C ALA A 161 4.27 14.30 -2.14
N LEU A 162 3.99 13.47 -1.12
CA LEU A 162 5.03 12.72 -0.40
C LEU A 162 5.75 11.71 -1.31
N THR A 163 5.01 11.03 -2.18
CA THR A 163 5.56 10.11 -3.17
C THR A 163 6.52 10.81 -4.12
N HIS A 164 6.07 11.88 -4.80
CA HIS A 164 6.92 12.61 -5.75
C HIS A 164 8.14 13.23 -5.06
N ARG A 165 7.99 13.75 -3.83
CA ARG A 165 9.13 14.21 -3.03
C ARG A 165 10.14 13.08 -2.81
N GLY A 166 9.68 11.90 -2.41
CA GLY A 166 10.57 10.76 -2.15
C GLY A 166 11.24 10.21 -3.41
N GLU A 167 10.54 10.22 -4.55
CA GLU A 167 11.14 9.81 -5.82
C GLU A 167 12.18 10.81 -6.31
N LEU A 168 11.91 12.12 -6.14
CA LEU A 168 12.88 13.16 -6.45
C LEU A 168 14.11 13.06 -5.52
N GLU A 169 13.91 12.75 -4.24
CA GLU A 169 15.00 12.52 -3.29
C GLU A 169 15.89 11.35 -3.72
N LEU A 170 15.29 10.23 -4.16
CA LEU A 170 16.03 9.08 -4.69
C LEU A 170 16.77 9.42 -5.99
N GLU A 171 16.12 10.10 -6.93
CA GLU A 171 16.73 10.51 -8.19
C GLU A 171 17.92 11.45 -7.95
N LEU A 172 17.74 12.48 -7.12
CA LEU A 172 18.81 13.41 -6.76
C LEU A 172 19.93 12.70 -6.03
N SER A 173 19.65 11.70 -5.17
CA SER A 173 20.69 10.93 -4.51
C SER A 173 21.57 10.16 -5.50
N ILE A 174 20.98 9.61 -6.57
CA ILE A 174 21.69 8.89 -7.61
C ILE A 174 22.55 9.85 -8.43
N VAL A 175 21.97 10.97 -8.87
CA VAL A 175 22.71 11.99 -9.64
C VAL A 175 23.84 12.59 -8.82
N ALA A 176 23.60 12.85 -7.53
CA ALA A 176 24.58 13.41 -6.62
C ALA A 176 25.79 12.49 -6.37
N MET A 177 25.65 11.17 -6.53
CA MET A 177 26.76 10.22 -6.38
C MET A 177 27.84 10.36 -7.47
N ASP A 178 27.53 11.04 -8.58
CA ASP A 178 28.49 11.28 -9.66
C ASP A 178 29.42 12.47 -9.39
N TYR A 179 29.26 13.16 -8.26
CA TYR A 179 30.02 14.36 -7.88
C TYR A 179 30.84 14.13 -6.61
N ASP A 180 32.09 14.62 -6.61
CA ASP A 180 33.03 14.39 -5.50
C ASP A 180 32.81 15.37 -4.34
N ASP A 181 32.34 16.59 -4.63
CA ASP A 181 32.09 17.63 -3.64
C ASP A 181 30.94 18.58 -4.00
N ALA A 182 30.53 19.39 -3.03
CA ALA A 182 29.43 20.33 -3.19
C ALA A 182 29.71 21.47 -4.17
N GLU A 183 30.98 21.85 -4.41
CA GLU A 183 31.31 22.92 -5.35
C GLU A 183 31.00 22.44 -6.78
N GLU A 184 31.45 21.24 -7.14
CA GLU A 184 31.18 20.62 -8.44
C GLU A 184 29.69 20.36 -8.66
N PHE A 185 28.99 19.83 -7.65
CA PHE A 185 27.56 19.58 -7.75
C PHE A 185 26.76 20.88 -7.93
N ASN A 186 27.12 21.94 -7.20
CA ASN A 186 26.49 23.26 -7.33
C ASN A 186 26.78 23.90 -8.69
N GLU A 187 28.01 23.76 -9.20
CA GLU A 187 28.38 24.19 -10.55
C GLU A 187 27.47 23.49 -11.56
N ALA A 188 27.33 22.17 -11.51
CA ALA A 188 26.48 21.41 -12.43
C ALA A 188 24.99 21.80 -12.40
N ILE A 189 24.46 22.13 -11.21
CA ILE A 189 23.09 22.64 -11.07
C ILE A 189 22.94 24.05 -11.68
N SER A 190 23.96 24.90 -11.50
CA SER A 190 23.91 26.32 -11.90
C SER A 190 24.27 26.58 -13.36
N GLU A 191 25.22 25.83 -13.93
CA GLU A 191 25.74 26.03 -15.28
C GLU A 191 24.73 25.65 -16.36
N ASN A 192 23.87 24.67 -16.08
CA ASN A 192 22.87 24.20 -17.02
C ASN A 192 21.50 24.89 -16.82
N ASP A 193 21.47 26.10 -16.24
CA ASP A 193 20.23 26.86 -15.99
C ASP A 193 19.16 26.05 -15.21
N GLY A 194 19.60 25.15 -14.32
CA GLY A 194 18.71 24.25 -13.58
C GLY A 194 18.27 22.97 -14.33
N GLU A 195 18.76 22.72 -15.55
CA GLU A 195 18.38 21.56 -16.37
C GLU A 195 18.55 20.22 -15.65
N LEU A 196 19.56 20.09 -14.77
CA LEU A 196 19.74 18.87 -13.97
C LEU A 196 18.52 18.62 -13.07
N VAL A 197 18.08 19.63 -12.33
CA VAL A 197 16.92 19.53 -11.44
C VAL A 197 15.64 19.36 -12.25
N GLU A 198 15.47 20.13 -13.33
CA GLU A 198 14.31 19.99 -14.23
C GLU A 198 14.22 18.58 -14.83
N THR A 199 15.35 18.01 -15.25
CA THR A 199 15.43 16.64 -15.77
C THR A 199 15.08 15.62 -14.69
N SER A 200 15.60 15.76 -13.47
CA SER A 200 15.22 14.88 -12.35
C SER A 200 13.72 14.96 -12.05
N ILE A 201 13.12 16.15 -12.09
CA ILE A 201 11.68 16.34 -11.92
C ILE A 201 10.90 15.66 -13.04
N GLU A 202 11.31 15.84 -14.30
CA GLU A 202 10.63 15.24 -15.44
C GLU A 202 10.77 13.70 -15.43
N ASN A 203 11.92 13.16 -15.02
CA ASN A 203 12.13 11.72 -14.81
C ASN A 203 11.15 11.13 -13.78
N VAL A 204 10.84 11.91 -12.73
CA VAL A 204 9.83 11.52 -11.74
C VAL A 204 8.43 11.60 -12.34
N LEU A 205 8.05 12.71 -12.98
CA LEU A 205 6.66 12.98 -13.37
C LEU A 205 6.21 12.28 -14.65
N LEU A 206 7.10 12.02 -15.59
CA LEU A 206 6.80 11.36 -16.86
C LEU A 206 6.10 10.00 -16.67
N PRO A 207 6.64 9.04 -15.87
CA PRO A 207 5.97 7.77 -15.63
C PRO A 207 4.57 7.89 -15.02
N TRP A 208 4.33 8.91 -14.19
CA TRP A 208 3.01 9.17 -13.60
C TRP A 208 2.03 9.66 -14.66
N ARG A 209 2.46 10.55 -15.56
CA ARG A 209 1.64 11.07 -16.67
C ARG A 209 1.26 9.98 -17.67
N ASP A 210 2.19 9.09 -17.98
CA ASP A 210 2.03 8.07 -19.01
C ASP A 210 1.29 6.82 -18.49
N SER A 211 1.14 6.67 -17.16
CA SER A 211 0.44 5.54 -16.52
C SER A 211 -1.00 5.31 -17.00
N LYS A 212 -1.70 6.36 -17.46
CA LYS A 212 -3.06 6.30 -18.03
C LYS A 212 -3.14 5.42 -19.29
N ASP A 213 -2.03 5.28 -20.02
CA ASP A 213 -1.93 4.50 -21.24
C ASP A 213 -1.55 3.03 -20.95
N GLU A 214 -1.16 2.74 -19.70
CA GLU A 214 -0.70 1.43 -19.21
C GLU A 214 -1.79 0.63 -18.47
N ILE A 215 -3.06 1.02 -18.60
CA ILE A 215 -4.17 0.33 -17.91
C ILE A 215 -4.33 -1.10 -18.42
N VAL A 216 -4.30 -2.06 -17.49
CA VAL A 216 -4.58 -3.47 -17.77
C VAL A 216 -6.05 -3.63 -18.11
N ARG A 217 -6.28 -3.99 -19.37
CA ARG A 217 -7.59 -4.38 -19.92
C ARG A 217 -7.61 -5.89 -20.14
N PRO A 218 -8.72 -6.58 -19.81
CA PRO A 218 -8.85 -8.00 -20.11
C PRO A 218 -8.67 -8.29 -21.59
N LEU A 219 -7.90 -9.33 -21.90
CA LEU A 219 -7.64 -9.75 -23.27
C LEU A 219 -8.88 -10.41 -23.90
N THR A 220 -9.75 -10.98 -23.07
CA THR A 220 -10.97 -11.69 -23.46
C THR A 220 -12.12 -11.27 -22.57
N LEU A 221 -13.36 -11.51 -23.03
CA LEU A 221 -14.54 -11.31 -22.20
C LEU A 221 -14.53 -12.32 -21.05
N MET A 222 -14.97 -11.87 -19.87
CA MET A 222 -15.13 -12.76 -18.72
C MET A 222 -16.21 -13.81 -19.05
N PRO A 223 -15.91 -15.12 -19.02
CA PRO A 223 -16.92 -16.16 -19.15
C PRO A 223 -17.89 -16.11 -17.97
N GLU A 224 -19.03 -16.80 -18.08
CA GLU A 224 -19.95 -16.92 -16.97
C GLU A 224 -19.30 -17.68 -15.80
N PHE A 225 -19.45 -17.15 -14.58
CA PHE A 225 -18.96 -17.81 -13.38
C PHE A 225 -19.75 -19.10 -13.12
N SER A 226 -19.08 -20.24 -13.25
CA SER A 226 -19.69 -21.57 -13.16
C SER A 226 -18.72 -22.61 -12.60
N GLU A 227 -19.25 -23.74 -12.11
CA GLU A 227 -18.44 -24.87 -11.63
C GLU A 227 -17.43 -25.37 -12.68
N GLU A 228 -17.80 -25.34 -13.96
CA GLU A 228 -16.91 -25.69 -15.07
C GLU A 228 -15.71 -24.74 -15.14
N THR A 229 -15.94 -23.44 -15.18
CA THR A 229 -14.85 -22.44 -15.23
C THR A 229 -13.98 -22.45 -13.98
N VAL A 230 -14.55 -22.74 -12.81
CA VAL A 230 -13.80 -22.94 -11.55
C VAL A 230 -12.93 -24.18 -11.64
N THR A 231 -13.43 -25.26 -12.24
CA THR A 231 -12.67 -26.51 -12.43
C THR A 231 -11.49 -26.30 -13.37
N MET A 232 -11.71 -25.62 -14.51
CA MET A 232 -10.64 -25.23 -15.43
C MET A 232 -9.60 -24.34 -14.72
N GLY A 233 -10.07 -23.40 -13.89
CA GLY A 233 -9.21 -22.53 -13.09
C GLY A 233 -8.34 -23.29 -12.10
N ARG A 234 -8.91 -24.31 -11.44
CA ARG A 234 -8.17 -25.18 -10.52
C ARG A 234 -7.09 -25.97 -11.25
N GLU A 235 -7.39 -26.51 -12.42
CA GLU A 235 -6.41 -27.20 -13.24
C GLU A 235 -5.25 -26.27 -13.64
N ALA A 236 -5.58 -25.07 -14.12
CA ALA A 236 -4.58 -24.04 -14.44
C ALA A 236 -3.75 -23.67 -13.21
N PHE A 237 -4.36 -23.48 -12.04
CA PHE A 237 -3.66 -23.12 -10.81
C PHE A 237 -2.61 -24.16 -10.38
N LEU A 238 -2.91 -25.44 -10.60
CA LEU A 238 -1.99 -26.55 -10.29
C LEU A 238 -0.89 -26.71 -11.35
N THR A 239 -1.17 -26.40 -12.61
CA THR A 239 -0.27 -26.69 -13.74
C THR A 239 0.58 -25.49 -14.19
N LYS A 240 0.09 -24.26 -14.01
CA LYS A 240 0.76 -23.01 -14.41
C LYS A 240 1.69 -22.44 -13.32
N GLY A 241 1.91 -23.17 -12.23
CA GLY A 241 2.92 -22.85 -11.22
C GLY A 241 2.44 -22.07 -9.99
N CYS A 242 1.16 -21.68 -9.92
CA CYS A 242 0.61 -20.93 -8.79
C CYS A 242 0.72 -21.71 -7.46
N ALA A 243 0.47 -23.03 -7.52
CA ALA A 243 0.50 -23.92 -6.36
C ALA A 243 1.88 -24.03 -5.68
N LYS A 244 2.97 -23.62 -6.34
CA LYS A 244 4.31 -23.64 -5.73
C LYS A 244 4.38 -22.73 -4.50
N CYS A 245 3.83 -21.52 -4.59
CA CYS A 245 3.80 -20.56 -3.48
C CYS A 245 2.47 -20.64 -2.70
N HIS A 246 1.35 -20.74 -3.41
CA HIS A 246 0.03 -20.72 -2.77
C HIS A 246 -0.40 -22.08 -2.20
N GLY A 247 0.34 -23.16 -2.46
CA GLY A 247 -0.05 -24.53 -2.09
C GLY A 247 -1.18 -25.07 -2.96
N THR A 248 -1.37 -26.38 -3.00
CA THR A 248 -2.45 -27.01 -3.79
C THR A 248 -3.85 -26.77 -3.22
N ASP A 249 -3.92 -26.32 -1.96
CA ASP A 249 -5.14 -25.94 -1.24
C ASP A 249 -5.37 -24.43 -1.17
N GLY A 250 -4.46 -23.61 -1.75
CA GLY A 250 -4.57 -22.16 -1.78
C GLY A 250 -4.21 -21.46 -0.46
N ARG A 251 -3.69 -22.15 0.56
CA ARG A 251 -3.43 -21.55 1.89
C ARG A 251 -2.13 -20.77 2.01
N GLY A 252 -1.22 -20.83 1.02
CA GLY A 252 0.06 -20.12 1.09
C GLY A 252 0.95 -20.58 2.26
N LYS A 253 1.07 -21.89 2.49
CA LYS A 253 1.94 -22.44 3.56
C LYS A 253 2.97 -23.42 3.00
N THR A 254 3.54 -23.11 1.85
CA THR A 254 4.59 -23.93 1.22
C THR A 254 5.99 -23.48 1.66
N GLN A 255 6.98 -24.36 1.48
CA GLN A 255 8.38 -24.03 1.75
C GLN A 255 8.90 -22.93 0.81
N ASP A 256 8.38 -22.89 -0.42
CA ASP A 256 8.71 -21.88 -1.43
C ASP A 256 7.90 -20.58 -1.24
N ASN A 257 7.07 -20.48 -0.19
CA ASN A 257 6.23 -19.31 0.04
C ASN A 257 6.94 -18.15 0.75
N VAL A 258 8.27 -18.14 0.77
CA VAL A 258 9.06 -17.11 1.45
C VAL A 258 9.82 -16.32 0.40
N GLY A 259 9.53 -15.03 0.34
CA GLY A 259 10.30 -14.08 -0.46
C GLY A 259 10.33 -12.72 0.22
N THR A 260 11.06 -11.79 -0.39
CA THR A 260 11.24 -10.43 0.10
C THR A 260 10.59 -9.46 -0.87
N ASP A 261 9.85 -8.48 -0.36
CA ASP A 261 9.34 -7.40 -1.18
C ASP A 261 10.40 -6.32 -1.46
N LEU A 262 10.07 -5.36 -2.32
CA LEU A 262 10.95 -4.26 -2.72
C LEU A 262 11.49 -3.42 -1.54
N TRP A 263 10.86 -3.54 -0.36
CA TRP A 263 11.20 -2.81 0.86
C TRP A 263 11.90 -3.68 1.88
N GLY A 264 12.38 -4.87 1.51
CA GLY A 264 13.09 -5.75 2.41
C GLY A 264 12.21 -6.55 3.38
N ASN A 265 10.87 -6.45 3.27
CA ASN A 265 9.96 -7.16 4.17
C ASN A 265 9.61 -8.55 3.65
N PHE A 266 9.38 -9.49 4.56
CA PHE A 266 8.84 -10.81 4.20
C PHE A 266 7.49 -10.67 3.50
N ALA A 267 7.39 -11.28 2.32
CA ALA A 267 6.23 -11.22 1.45
C ALA A 267 5.81 -12.64 1.07
N ASN A 268 4.98 -13.23 1.93
CA ASN A 268 4.41 -14.54 1.70
C ASN A 268 3.17 -14.45 0.80
N ALA A 269 2.94 -15.46 -0.04
CA ALA A 269 1.70 -15.58 -0.79
C ALA A 269 0.50 -15.67 0.16
N ALA A 270 -0.58 -15.00 -0.24
CA ALA A 270 -1.79 -14.91 0.55
C ALA A 270 -2.46 -16.28 0.75
N ASP A 271 -3.08 -16.45 1.92
CA ASP A 271 -4.07 -17.50 2.16
C ASP A 271 -5.35 -17.14 1.39
N LEU A 272 -5.50 -17.73 0.21
CA LEU A 272 -6.65 -17.52 -0.67
C LEU A 272 -7.94 -18.07 -0.06
N THR A 273 -7.87 -18.96 0.93
CA THR A 273 -9.05 -19.53 1.62
C THR A 273 -9.60 -18.62 2.71
N SER A 274 -8.85 -17.56 3.08
CA SER A 274 -9.22 -16.64 4.16
C SER A 274 -10.40 -15.73 3.80
N GLY A 275 -10.68 -15.54 2.52
CA GLY A 275 -11.63 -14.53 2.01
C GLY A 275 -11.10 -13.09 2.05
N MET A 276 -9.87 -12.87 2.54
CA MET A 276 -9.28 -11.54 2.72
C MET A 276 -8.27 -11.22 1.61
N LEU A 277 -8.77 -11.05 0.38
CA LEU A 277 -7.92 -10.68 -0.76
C LEU A 277 -7.55 -9.19 -0.69
N HIS A 278 -6.28 -8.90 -0.36
CA HIS A 278 -5.78 -7.51 -0.19
C HIS A 278 -5.99 -6.65 -1.45
N GLY A 279 -5.76 -7.25 -2.63
CA GLY A 279 -5.83 -6.59 -3.93
C GLY A 279 -7.23 -6.26 -4.44
N GLY A 280 -8.29 -6.66 -3.72
CA GLY A 280 -9.69 -6.50 -4.14
C GLY A 280 -10.37 -7.85 -4.39
N GLN A 281 -11.71 -7.84 -4.34
CA GLN A 281 -12.56 -9.03 -4.46
C GLN A 281 -13.44 -9.02 -5.71
N ARG A 282 -13.32 -8.02 -6.60
CA ARG A 282 -14.02 -8.06 -7.89
C ARG A 282 -13.24 -8.98 -8.85
N PRO A 283 -13.91 -9.66 -9.80
CA PRO A 283 -13.21 -10.47 -10.80
C PRO A 283 -12.08 -9.73 -11.52
N ILE A 284 -12.30 -8.47 -11.90
CA ILE A 284 -11.28 -7.65 -12.54
C ILE A 284 -10.07 -7.35 -11.65
N ASP A 285 -10.26 -7.25 -10.33
CA ASP A 285 -9.15 -6.99 -9.40
C ASP A 285 -8.23 -8.22 -9.33
N VAL A 286 -8.83 -9.41 -9.26
CA VAL A 286 -8.09 -10.69 -9.27
C VAL A 286 -7.42 -10.93 -10.62
N TYR A 287 -8.14 -10.68 -11.73
CA TYR A 287 -7.59 -10.74 -13.08
C TYR A 287 -6.31 -9.89 -13.18
N ARG A 288 -6.35 -8.64 -12.72
CA ARG A 288 -5.19 -7.73 -12.79
C ARG A 288 -4.00 -8.22 -11.99
N ARG A 289 -4.21 -8.84 -10.82
CA ARG A 289 -3.11 -9.40 -10.01
C ARG A 289 -2.46 -10.61 -10.68
N ILE A 290 -3.24 -11.42 -11.39
CA ILE A 290 -2.70 -12.57 -12.13
C ILE A 290 -2.02 -12.08 -13.41
N TYR A 291 -2.69 -11.25 -14.21
CA TYR A 291 -2.17 -10.76 -15.49
C TYR A 291 -0.89 -9.94 -15.31
N ALA A 292 -0.96 -8.85 -14.52
CA ALA A 292 0.16 -7.93 -14.39
C ALA A 292 1.14 -8.34 -13.28
N GLY A 293 0.73 -9.17 -12.32
CA GLY A 293 1.51 -9.44 -11.10
C GLY A 293 1.26 -8.40 -10.00
N ILE A 294 2.00 -8.52 -8.90
CA ILE A 294 1.97 -7.55 -7.79
C ILE A 294 3.34 -6.91 -7.67
N TYR A 295 3.45 -5.67 -8.17
CA TYR A 295 4.70 -4.93 -8.20
C TYR A 295 5.39 -4.84 -6.84
N GLY A 296 6.70 -5.06 -6.86
CA GLY A 296 7.52 -5.06 -5.67
C GLY A 296 7.27 -6.25 -4.74
N SER A 297 6.55 -7.30 -5.16
CA SER A 297 6.46 -8.56 -4.42
C SER A 297 6.98 -9.73 -5.26
N PRO A 298 7.20 -10.91 -4.68
CA PRO A 298 7.57 -12.11 -5.45
C PRO A 298 6.48 -12.61 -6.42
N MET A 299 5.26 -12.07 -6.40
CA MET A 299 4.16 -12.52 -7.28
C MET A 299 4.31 -11.91 -8.69
N PRO A 300 4.71 -12.72 -9.71
CA PRO A 300 5.10 -12.21 -11.02
C PRO A 300 3.89 -11.93 -11.92
N SER A 301 4.16 -11.27 -13.05
CA SER A 301 3.23 -11.14 -14.18
C SER A 301 3.06 -12.47 -14.91
N PHE A 302 1.82 -12.80 -15.28
CA PHE A 302 1.50 -13.93 -16.17
C PHE A 302 1.09 -13.50 -17.58
N ALA A 303 1.18 -12.20 -17.91
CA ALA A 303 0.81 -11.67 -19.21
C ALA A 303 1.49 -12.42 -20.38
N THR A 304 2.80 -12.65 -20.28
CA THR A 304 3.56 -13.40 -21.30
C THR A 304 3.32 -14.89 -21.21
N ALA A 305 3.27 -15.44 -19.99
CA ALA A 305 3.17 -16.88 -19.77
C ALA A 305 1.84 -17.49 -20.22
N LEU A 306 0.78 -16.67 -20.28
CA LEU A 306 -0.57 -17.07 -20.68
C LEU A 306 -1.04 -16.37 -21.97
N ALA A 307 -0.11 -15.80 -22.75
CA ALA A 307 -0.43 -15.03 -23.95
C ALA A 307 -1.18 -15.86 -25.02
N ASP A 308 -0.85 -17.16 -25.13
CA ASP A 308 -1.47 -18.08 -26.10
C ASP A 308 -2.81 -18.67 -25.63
N GLU A 309 -3.18 -18.45 -24.37
CA GLU A 309 -4.39 -19.00 -23.73
C GLU A 309 -5.06 -17.98 -22.78
N PRO A 310 -5.37 -16.76 -23.26
CA PRO A 310 -5.72 -15.61 -22.41
C PRO A 310 -6.98 -15.82 -21.56
N GLU A 311 -7.94 -16.65 -22.00
CA GLU A 311 -9.11 -17.05 -21.22
C GLU A 311 -8.74 -17.74 -19.90
N THR A 312 -7.57 -18.39 -19.83
CA THR A 312 -7.07 -19.08 -18.63
C THR A 312 -6.97 -18.15 -17.43
N ILE A 313 -6.69 -16.85 -17.63
CA ILE A 313 -6.60 -15.88 -16.54
C ILE A 313 -7.97 -15.69 -15.87
N TRP A 314 -9.06 -15.67 -16.65
CA TRP A 314 -10.41 -15.60 -16.09
C TRP A 314 -10.78 -16.88 -15.33
N HIS A 315 -10.42 -18.04 -15.85
CA HIS A 315 -10.62 -19.30 -15.13
C HIS A 315 -9.86 -19.32 -13.80
N LEU A 316 -8.59 -18.89 -13.79
CA LEU A 316 -7.81 -18.71 -12.56
C LEU A 316 -8.50 -17.75 -11.59
N ALA A 317 -9.00 -16.60 -12.08
CA ALA A 317 -9.73 -15.64 -11.27
C ALA A 317 -11.00 -16.25 -10.65
N HIS A 318 -11.76 -17.04 -11.41
CA HIS A 318 -12.94 -17.76 -10.91
C HIS A 318 -12.57 -18.74 -9.80
N PHE A 319 -11.51 -19.54 -9.99
CA PHE A 319 -11.04 -20.46 -8.96
C PHE A 319 -10.58 -19.76 -7.68
N VAL A 320 -9.85 -18.64 -7.80
CA VAL A 320 -9.42 -17.84 -6.63
C VAL A 320 -10.62 -17.28 -5.88
N LEU A 321 -11.61 -16.72 -6.59
CA LEU A 321 -12.81 -16.17 -5.99
C LEU A 321 -13.69 -17.24 -5.33
N ASP A 322 -13.90 -18.37 -5.99
CA ASP A 322 -14.58 -19.54 -5.41
C ASP A 322 -13.89 -19.97 -4.12
N THR A 323 -12.57 -20.15 -4.16
CA THR A 323 -11.76 -20.55 -3.00
C THR A 323 -11.89 -19.55 -1.84
N ALA A 324 -11.87 -18.25 -2.13
CA ALA A 324 -12.02 -17.19 -1.14
C ALA A 324 -13.43 -17.12 -0.53
N ASN A 325 -14.47 -17.46 -1.30
CA ASN A 325 -15.86 -17.36 -0.86
C ASN A 325 -16.40 -18.61 -0.17
N ARG A 326 -15.80 -19.79 -0.35
CA ARG A 326 -16.22 -21.06 0.30
C ARG A 326 -16.45 -20.95 1.81
N ARG A 327 -15.60 -20.21 2.52
CA ARG A 327 -15.78 -19.99 3.97
C ARG A 327 -17.00 -19.11 4.26
N ARG A 328 -17.27 -18.09 3.44
CA ARG A 328 -18.43 -17.21 3.60
C ARG A 328 -19.73 -17.96 3.29
N GLU A 329 -19.75 -18.77 2.25
CA GLU A 329 -20.92 -19.55 1.82
C GLU A 329 -21.24 -20.71 2.77
N SER A 330 -20.27 -21.20 3.52
CA SER A 330 -20.49 -22.21 4.56
C SER A 330 -20.95 -21.64 5.91
N LEU A 331 -20.93 -20.31 6.08
CA LEU A 331 -21.52 -19.66 7.25
C LEU A 331 -23.03 -19.49 7.05
N PRO A 332 -23.84 -19.73 8.10
CA PRO A 332 -25.28 -19.43 8.03
C PRO A 332 -25.48 -17.94 7.73
N GLU A 333 -26.44 -17.62 6.85
CA GLU A 333 -26.77 -16.22 6.56
C GLU A 333 -27.09 -15.49 7.89
N PRO A 334 -26.55 -14.27 8.10
CA PRO A 334 -26.94 -13.48 9.25
C PRO A 334 -28.45 -13.24 9.21
N PRO A 335 -29.15 -13.29 10.35
CA PRO A 335 -30.60 -13.10 10.38
C PRO A 335 -30.94 -11.75 9.75
N LYS A 336 -31.97 -11.74 8.88
CA LYS A 336 -32.38 -10.50 8.21
C LYS A 336 -32.77 -9.49 9.26
N ARG A 337 -32.37 -8.23 9.08
CA ARG A 337 -32.69 -7.14 10.01
C ARG A 337 -34.23 -7.07 10.18
N GLY A 338 -34.71 -7.47 11.36
CA GLY A 338 -36.14 -7.55 11.69
C GLY A 338 -36.65 -8.96 12.04
N GLU A 339 -35.87 -10.01 11.77
CA GLU A 339 -36.15 -11.37 12.24
C GLU A 339 -35.41 -11.58 13.57
N ALA A 340 -36.03 -11.17 14.67
CA ALA A 340 -35.56 -11.53 16.00
C ALA A 340 -35.59 -13.06 16.13
N ALA A 341 -34.47 -13.66 16.53
CA ALA A 341 -34.42 -15.05 16.95
C ALA A 341 -35.46 -15.25 18.06
N ALA A 342 -36.47 -16.09 17.80
CA ALA A 342 -37.38 -16.54 18.84
C ALA A 342 -36.52 -17.26 19.89
N SER A 343 -36.33 -16.59 21.04
CA SER A 343 -35.69 -17.20 22.20
C SER A 343 -36.60 -18.33 22.67
N ASP A 344 -36.07 -19.56 22.58
CA ASP A 344 -36.70 -20.74 23.17
C ASP A 344 -36.82 -20.51 24.68
N SER A 345 -38.05 -20.37 25.16
CA SER A 345 -38.36 -20.27 26.57
C SER A 345 -38.11 -21.63 27.21
N VAL A 346 -37.09 -21.71 28.06
CA VAL A 346 -36.88 -22.86 28.95
C VAL A 346 -38.07 -22.89 29.92
N ASP A 347 -38.96 -23.87 29.73
CA ASP A 347 -40.08 -24.16 30.62
C ASP A 347 -39.53 -24.90 31.85
N ASP A 348 -39.53 -24.19 32.98
CA ASP A 348 -39.17 -24.69 34.30
C ASP A 348 -40.42 -25.32 34.94
N THR A 349 -40.68 -26.60 34.65
CA THR A 349 -41.66 -27.40 35.39
C THR A 349 -41.10 -28.77 35.79
N ALA A 350 -40.64 -28.79 37.05
CA ALA A 350 -40.50 -29.90 37.99
C ALA A 350 -40.90 -31.32 37.54
N ASN A 351 -39.97 -32.27 37.73
CA ASN A 351 -40.34 -33.57 38.27
C ASN A 351 -39.35 -33.97 39.38
N VAL A 352 -39.84 -33.94 40.61
CA VAL A 352 -39.22 -34.54 41.79
C VAL A 352 -39.76 -35.95 41.87
N GLU A 353 -38.93 -36.94 41.57
CA GLU A 353 -39.13 -38.30 42.05
C GLU A 353 -37.99 -38.67 42.98
N SER A 354 -38.41 -39.04 44.18
CA SER A 354 -37.64 -39.44 45.33
C SER A 354 -37.07 -40.84 45.16
N ASP A 355 -35.78 -41.00 45.39
CA ASP A 355 -35.21 -42.26 45.88
C ASP A 355 -34.17 -41.91 46.96
N GLU A 356 -34.53 -42.18 48.22
CA GLU A 356 -33.58 -42.34 49.31
C GLU A 356 -32.93 -43.72 49.17
N GLU A 357 -31.61 -43.81 49.27
CA GLU A 357 -30.89 -44.77 50.12
C GLU A 357 -29.37 -44.48 50.08
N GLY A 358 -28.77 -44.24 51.25
CA GLY A 358 -27.50 -44.92 51.59
C GLY A 358 -26.17 -44.15 51.70
N VAL A 359 -25.93 -43.56 52.88
CA VAL A 359 -24.69 -43.65 53.72
C VAL A 359 -23.38 -42.94 53.31
N ASN A 360 -22.99 -41.96 54.16
CA ASN A 360 -21.68 -41.55 54.78
C ASN A 360 -20.40 -41.48 53.89
N GLU A 361 -19.41 -40.58 54.05
CA GLU A 361 -18.81 -39.95 55.25
C GLU A 361 -17.78 -38.86 54.81
N GLU A 362 -17.61 -37.83 55.64
CA GLU A 362 -16.40 -37.01 55.94
C GLU A 362 -15.81 -35.92 54.98
N VAL A 363 -15.94 -34.65 55.45
CA VAL A 363 -14.99 -33.52 55.68
C VAL A 363 -13.80 -33.26 54.72
N ASP A 364 -13.35 -32.03 54.40
CA ASP A 364 -13.19 -30.78 55.16
C ASP A 364 -13.32 -29.51 54.28
N ALA A 365 -13.76 -28.43 54.92
CA ALA A 365 -13.70 -27.05 54.44
C ALA A 365 -12.44 -26.37 55.01
N GLU A 366 -11.85 -25.41 54.28
CA GLU A 366 -11.35 -24.17 54.89
C GLU A 366 -11.47 -22.99 53.90
N SER A 367 -11.93 -21.87 54.47
CA SER A 367 -12.19 -20.58 53.85
C SER A 367 -11.19 -19.54 54.32
N SER A 368 -10.95 -18.51 53.51
CA SER A 368 -10.85 -17.09 53.89
C SER A 368 -10.48 -16.32 52.61
N GLY A 369 -11.12 -15.24 52.17
CA GLY A 369 -11.91 -14.23 52.87
C GLY A 369 -11.02 -13.02 53.14
N ASP A 370 -11.22 -11.92 52.40
CA ASP A 370 -11.28 -10.57 52.98
C ASP A 370 -11.87 -9.56 51.99
N ALA A 371 -12.66 -8.65 52.53
CA ALA A 371 -13.48 -7.65 51.85
C ALA A 371 -13.33 -6.31 52.59
N SER A 372 -13.33 -5.21 51.83
CA SER A 372 -13.66 -3.84 52.24
C SER A 372 -13.77 -3.05 50.93
N ASP A 373 -14.88 -2.47 50.47
CA ASP A 373 -15.88 -1.57 51.07
C ASP A 373 -15.27 -0.30 51.68
N ASP A 374 -15.40 0.81 50.95
CA ASP A 374 -15.88 2.07 51.52
C ASP A 374 -16.35 3.04 50.41
N THR A 375 -17.52 3.59 50.70
CA THR A 375 -18.40 4.49 49.95
C THR A 375 -17.93 5.95 49.89
N GLU A 376 -18.40 6.72 48.91
CA GLU A 376 -19.12 8.00 49.11
C GLU A 376 -19.56 8.64 47.77
N ALA A 377 -20.58 9.48 47.86
CA ALA A 377 -21.55 9.79 46.82
C ALA A 377 -21.51 11.24 46.29
N ALA A 378 -22.35 11.48 45.27
CA ALA A 378 -23.15 12.69 44.99
C ALA A 378 -22.74 13.64 43.83
N SER A 379 -23.57 13.52 42.77
CA SER A 379 -24.23 14.51 41.88
C SER A 379 -23.69 15.93 41.66
N THR A 380 -23.76 16.40 40.41
CA THR A 380 -24.45 17.63 39.93
C THR A 380 -24.53 17.59 38.37
N THR A 381 -25.72 17.41 37.78
CA THR A 381 -26.59 18.38 37.05
C THR A 381 -26.09 18.94 35.72
N ASP A 382 -26.86 18.59 34.67
CA ASP A 382 -27.33 19.36 33.48
C ASP A 382 -26.58 20.62 33.01
N GLU A 383 -26.27 20.70 31.70
CA GLU A 383 -27.07 21.48 30.72
C GLU A 383 -26.44 21.44 29.31
N ALA A 384 -27.26 21.16 28.29
CA ALA A 384 -26.96 21.39 26.88
C ALA A 384 -27.58 22.72 26.43
N PRO A 385 -27.02 23.47 25.47
CA PRO A 385 -27.74 24.57 24.84
C PRO A 385 -28.37 24.13 23.51
N GLN A 386 -29.69 24.33 23.41
CA GLN A 386 -30.42 24.37 22.14
C GLN A 386 -30.39 25.77 21.50
N ALA A 387 -30.70 25.75 20.21
CA ALA A 387 -30.72 26.81 19.22
C ALA A 387 -31.60 28.03 19.53
N SER A 388 -31.37 29.10 18.76
CA SER A 388 -32.37 30.12 18.42
C SER A 388 -32.24 30.53 16.95
N ASP A 389 -33.32 30.31 16.21
CA ASP A 389 -33.63 30.90 14.90
C ASP A 389 -33.90 32.41 15.01
N GLU A 390 -33.56 33.17 13.96
CA GLU A 390 -34.44 34.23 13.42
C GLU A 390 -34.31 34.33 11.89
N ALA A 391 -35.45 34.29 11.22
CA ALA A 391 -35.70 34.56 9.80
C ALA A 391 -35.80 36.10 9.57
N ALA A 392 -35.88 36.73 8.38
CA ALA A 392 -36.38 36.32 7.06
C ALA A 392 -36.11 37.42 5.99
N THR A 393 -36.26 37.02 4.71
CA THR A 393 -36.73 37.74 3.49
C THR A 393 -35.82 38.69 2.68
N GLN A 394 -35.58 38.34 1.41
CA GLN A 394 -36.20 38.87 0.15
C GLN A 394 -35.40 38.28 -1.05
N ASP A 395 -35.94 37.34 -1.82
CA ASP A 395 -36.73 37.50 -3.06
C ASP A 395 -35.98 38.29 -4.17
N GLU A 396 -35.54 37.60 -5.24
CA GLU A 396 -35.71 38.00 -6.65
C GLU A 396 -35.43 36.80 -7.58
N VAL A 397 -36.41 36.54 -8.45
CA VAL A 397 -36.44 35.56 -9.53
C VAL A 397 -36.03 36.25 -10.83
N ALA A 398 -35.16 35.65 -11.62
CA ALA A 398 -35.07 35.96 -13.06
C ALA A 398 -34.65 34.72 -13.86
N THR A 399 -35.66 34.13 -14.50
CA THR A 399 -35.58 33.25 -15.67
C THR A 399 -35.19 34.06 -16.91
N GLY A 400 -34.41 33.48 -17.81
CA GLY A 400 -34.18 34.02 -19.15
C GLY A 400 -33.36 33.06 -20.02
N ASP A 401 -34.08 32.29 -20.83
CA ASP A 401 -33.60 31.66 -22.07
C ASP A 401 -32.95 32.69 -23.01
N ASP A 402 -31.94 32.27 -23.78
CA ASP A 402 -31.77 32.62 -25.20
C ASP A 402 -30.62 31.83 -25.84
N ASP A 403 -31.03 30.86 -26.66
CA ASP A 403 -30.61 30.52 -28.03
C ASP A 403 -29.17 30.71 -28.59
N ALA A 404 -28.82 29.68 -29.39
CA ALA A 404 -27.96 29.65 -30.58
C ALA A 404 -26.43 29.51 -30.36
N ALA A 405 -25.66 28.71 -31.12
CA ALA A 405 -25.93 28.04 -32.39
C ALA A 405 -25.05 26.80 -32.56
N ASP A 406 -25.68 25.81 -33.18
CA ASP A 406 -25.13 24.64 -33.87
C ASP A 406 -24.40 25.07 -35.16
N THR A 407 -23.23 24.50 -35.43
CA THR A 407 -22.71 24.38 -36.80
C THR A 407 -21.94 23.07 -36.95
N GLN A 408 -22.66 22.04 -37.40
CA GLN A 408 -22.12 21.03 -38.30
C GLN A 408 -21.89 21.63 -39.70
N ALA A 409 -20.76 21.32 -40.31
CA ALA A 409 -20.58 21.40 -41.76
C ALA A 409 -19.97 20.10 -42.25
N ASP A 410 -20.82 19.33 -42.92
CA ASP A 410 -20.53 18.18 -43.75
C ASP A 410 -20.07 18.67 -45.14
N SER A 411 -19.03 18.06 -45.73
CA SER A 411 -19.02 17.80 -47.16
C SER A 411 -17.98 16.74 -47.55
N SER A 412 -18.51 15.58 -47.91
CA SER A 412 -17.95 14.56 -48.80
C SER A 412 -17.44 15.09 -50.16
N GLY A 413 -16.43 14.41 -50.73
CA GLY A 413 -16.06 14.47 -52.16
C GLY A 413 -14.68 13.84 -52.44
N GLN A 414 -14.58 12.50 -52.50
CA GLN A 414 -14.37 11.69 -53.72
C GLN A 414 -13.10 11.96 -54.56
N LEU A 415 -12.22 10.94 -54.53
CA LEU A 415 -11.55 10.24 -55.65
C LEU A 415 -10.83 11.07 -56.74
N SER A 416 -9.52 10.82 -56.88
CA SER A 416 -8.96 10.36 -58.15
C SER A 416 -7.55 9.79 -58.00
N ASP A 417 -7.38 8.57 -58.50
CA ASP A 417 -6.13 7.89 -58.80
C ASP A 417 -5.20 8.74 -59.68
N THR A 418 -3.89 8.64 -59.44
CA THR A 418 -2.90 8.51 -60.52
C THR A 418 -1.71 7.70 -60.02
N ASP A 419 -1.52 6.56 -60.67
CA ASP A 419 -0.33 5.72 -60.66
C ASP A 419 0.94 6.44 -61.11
N ALA A 420 2.07 5.88 -60.67
CA ALA A 420 3.16 5.37 -61.53
C ALA A 420 4.58 5.91 -61.25
N ASP A 421 5.46 4.90 -61.22
CA ASP A 421 6.89 4.84 -61.54
C ASP A 421 7.90 5.27 -60.46
N GLU A 422 8.52 4.31 -59.76
CA GLU A 422 9.57 3.35 -60.17
C GLU A 422 10.98 3.96 -60.18
N ALA A 423 11.83 3.39 -59.31
CA ALA A 423 13.23 2.97 -59.51
C ALA A 423 14.00 3.13 -58.18
N ASP A 424 14.17 2.07 -57.39
CA ASP A 424 15.17 0.99 -57.54
C ASP A 424 16.55 1.38 -56.95
N GLY A 425 17.10 0.52 -56.08
CA GLY A 425 18.37 0.81 -55.39
C GLY A 425 18.69 0.05 -54.09
N ALA A 426 18.40 -1.24 -54.01
CA ALA A 426 19.20 -2.31 -53.38
C ALA A 426 19.86 -2.17 -51.97
N ASN A 427 19.45 -3.12 -51.08
CA ASN A 427 20.30 -4.02 -50.24
C ASN A 427 21.00 -3.41 -49.00
N THR A 428 20.88 -3.90 -47.75
CA THR A 428 21.21 -5.25 -47.24
C THR A 428 20.71 -5.49 -45.78
N THR A 429 20.33 -6.73 -45.47
CA THR A 429 20.49 -7.48 -44.19
C THR A 429 19.86 -7.01 -42.85
N ALA A 430 18.80 -7.73 -42.46
CA ALA A 430 18.64 -8.56 -41.25
C ALA A 430 18.94 -8.05 -39.81
N LYS A 431 17.86 -8.12 -39.01
CA LYS A 431 17.70 -8.75 -37.68
C LYS A 431 18.22 -8.08 -36.38
N ASP A 432 17.24 -7.94 -35.48
CA ASP A 432 17.23 -8.27 -34.05
C ASP A 432 18.31 -7.69 -33.12
N ALA A 433 17.89 -6.78 -32.23
CA ALA A 433 18.46 -6.67 -30.88
C ALA A 433 17.47 -5.97 -29.92
N ALA A 434 16.62 -6.78 -29.27
CA ALA A 434 16.01 -6.43 -27.99
C ALA A 434 17.03 -6.70 -26.88
N GLY A 435 17.35 -5.68 -26.08
CA GLY A 435 18.26 -5.79 -24.94
C GLY A 435 17.56 -6.44 -23.75
N SER A 436 18.04 -7.62 -23.36
CA SER A 436 17.67 -8.35 -22.16
C SER A 436 18.62 -7.97 -21.01
N ALA A 437 18.10 -7.40 -19.94
CA ALA A 437 18.85 -7.20 -18.69
C ALA A 437 18.72 -8.44 -17.79
N THR A 438 19.82 -9.16 -17.62
CA THR A 438 19.96 -10.32 -16.73
C THR A 438 20.55 -9.92 -15.38
N ALA A 439 19.90 -10.34 -14.30
CA ALA A 439 20.44 -10.30 -12.93
C ALA A 439 21.62 -11.29 -12.76
N PRO A 440 22.56 -11.03 -11.84
CA PRO A 440 23.77 -11.85 -11.71
C PRO A 440 23.52 -13.10 -10.85
N THR A 441 23.77 -14.26 -11.43
CA THR A 441 23.95 -15.53 -10.70
C THR A 441 25.42 -15.69 -10.34
N GLY A 442 25.72 -15.75 -9.04
CA GLY A 442 27.02 -16.18 -8.54
C GLY A 442 27.20 -17.67 -8.78
N ASP A 443 28.27 -18.04 -9.46
CA ASP A 443 28.63 -19.43 -9.72
C ASP A 443 29.94 -19.79 -9.01
N ALA A 444 29.85 -20.86 -8.23
CA ALA A 444 30.95 -21.45 -7.49
C ALA A 444 31.82 -22.25 -8.46
N SER A 445 33.04 -21.80 -8.70
CA SER A 445 34.04 -22.58 -9.43
C SER A 445 34.95 -23.34 -8.46
N SER A 446 34.86 -24.65 -8.59
CA SER A 446 35.75 -25.67 -8.06
C SER A 446 37.21 -25.43 -8.45
N SER A 447 38.09 -25.34 -7.46
CA SER A 447 39.53 -25.55 -7.64
C SER A 447 39.84 -27.04 -7.46
N GLY A 448 40.30 -27.68 -8.53
CA GLY A 448 40.97 -28.97 -8.46
C GLY A 448 42.41 -28.77 -8.01
N ASP A 449 42.81 -29.46 -6.95
CA ASP A 449 44.20 -29.56 -6.52
C ASP A 449 44.84 -30.83 -7.05
N ALA A 450 45.89 -30.62 -7.83
CA ALA A 450 46.78 -31.63 -8.37
C ALA A 450 47.74 -32.12 -7.28
N ALA A 451 47.90 -33.43 -7.22
CA ALA A 451 48.92 -34.10 -6.43
C ALA A 451 50.30 -33.96 -7.08
N SER A 452 51.29 -33.48 -6.32
CA SER A 452 52.71 -33.80 -6.53
C SER A 452 53.50 -33.65 -5.23
N ASP A 453 54.14 -34.76 -4.85
CA ASP A 453 55.45 -34.87 -4.20
C ASP A 453 55.64 -34.28 -2.78
N GLY A 454 55.49 -35.18 -1.79
CA GLY A 454 56.07 -35.05 -0.46
C GLY A 454 57.12 -36.15 -0.23
N ASP A 455 58.39 -35.75 -0.18
CA ASP A 455 59.51 -36.54 0.33
C ASP A 455 59.39 -36.74 1.86
N GLY A 456 59.67 -37.97 2.29
CA GLY A 456 60.34 -38.38 3.54
C GLY A 456 59.89 -37.79 4.89
N ASP A 457 59.32 -38.63 5.77
CA ASP A 457 60.10 -39.32 6.82
C ASP A 457 59.20 -40.28 7.61
N GLY A 458 59.79 -41.40 8.05
CA GLY A 458 59.07 -42.60 8.47
C GLY A 458 58.50 -42.61 9.88
N ASN A 459 57.72 -43.65 10.18
CA ASN A 459 57.86 -44.43 11.41
C ASN A 459 57.19 -45.81 11.28
N GLU A 460 57.70 -46.73 12.08
CA GLU A 460 57.53 -48.19 12.08
C GLU A 460 56.23 -48.70 12.73
N ASP A 461 56.13 -50.04 12.80
CA ASP A 461 55.15 -50.93 13.45
C ASP A 461 53.82 -51.19 12.68
N GLY A 462 53.37 -52.42 12.44
CA GLY A 462 53.82 -53.73 12.89
C GLY A 462 52.64 -54.71 12.88
N GLY A 463 52.79 -55.84 12.20
CA GLY A 463 52.23 -57.13 12.65
C GLY A 463 50.75 -57.48 12.42
N LYS A 464 50.59 -58.36 11.42
CA LYS A 464 49.65 -59.51 11.31
C LYS A 464 48.21 -59.29 10.86
#